data_AF-A0A930HP92-F1
#
_entry.id   AF-A0A930HP92-F1
#
_cell.length_a   1.000
_cell.length_b   1.000
_cell.length_c   1.000
_cell.angle_alpha   90.00
_cell.angle_beta   90.00
_cell.angle_gamma   90.00
#
_symmetry.space_group_name_H-M   'P 1'
#
loop_
_entity.id
_entity.type
_entity.pdbx_description
1 polymer ?
#
loop_
_entity_poly.entity_id
_entity_poly.type
_entity_poly.pdbx_seq_one_letter_code
_entity_poly.pdbx_strand_id
1 'polypeptide(L)'
;MIVMEGVRGEHSIVKLCRKYGISDSTYYKWNKDFIEAGKARLDGDTIREATNDEVKELRQENIRLKETLASSDAGKDRTISQIDEKCD
;
A
#
# COMPACT_ATOMS: atom_id res chain seq x y z
N MET A 1 21.23 7.05 -1.72
CA MET A 1 20.15 7.74 -2.47
C MET A 1 20.74 9.03 -3.00
N ILE A 2 20.56 9.32 -4.29
CA ILE A 2 21.20 10.46 -4.98
C ILE A 2 20.89 11.79 -4.27
N VAL A 3 19.64 11.99 -3.84
CA VAL A 3 19.19 13.18 -3.09
C VAL A 3 19.98 13.36 -1.79
N MET A 4 20.23 12.29 -1.03
CA MET A 4 20.98 12.36 0.23
C MET A 4 22.45 12.74 0.02
N GLU A 5 23.10 12.26 -1.05
CA GLU A 5 24.47 12.67 -1.40
C GLU A 5 24.55 14.16 -1.71
N GLY A 6 23.53 14.71 -2.38
CA GLY A 6 23.46 16.13 -2.69
C GLY A 6 23.11 16.99 -1.46
N VAL A 7 22.21 16.54 -0.59
CA VAL A 7 21.89 17.21 0.69
C VAL A 7 23.11 17.27 1.62
N ARG A 8 23.94 16.21 1.63
CA ARG A 8 25.19 16.18 2.41
C ARG A 8 26.27 17.13 1.87
N GLY A 9 26.12 17.64 0.65
CA GLY A 9 27.06 18.59 0.05
C GLY A 9 28.41 17.99 -0.39
N GLU A 10 28.55 16.67 -0.38
CA GLU A 10 29.80 15.97 -0.71
C GLU A 10 30.16 16.09 -2.20
N HIS A 11 29.17 16.31 -3.05
CA HIS A 11 29.31 16.44 -4.49
C HIS A 11 28.37 17.54 -5.00
N SER A 12 28.80 18.29 -6.03
CA SER A 12 27.90 19.23 -6.70
C SER A 12 26.76 18.47 -7.38
N ILE A 13 25.58 19.10 -7.45
CA ILE A 13 24.39 18.53 -8.10
C ILE A 13 24.71 18.10 -9.54
N VAL A 14 25.43 18.93 -10.29
CA VAL A 14 25.86 18.63 -11.67
C VAL A 14 26.71 17.36 -11.74
N LYS A 15 27.63 17.16 -10.78
CA LYS A 15 28.46 15.95 -10.72
C LYS A 15 27.64 14.71 -10.38
N LEU A 16 26.64 14.84 -9.50
CA LEU A 16 25.69 13.78 -9.19
C LEU A 16 24.82 13.43 -10.40
N CYS A 17 24.22 14.41 -11.06
CA CYS A 17 23.39 14.20 -12.26
C CYS A 17 24.17 13.47 -13.37
N ARG A 18 25.41 13.87 -13.64
CA ARG A 18 26.30 13.19 -14.61
C ARG A 18 26.65 11.77 -14.19
N LYS A 19 27.01 11.56 -12.91
CA LYS A 19 27.38 10.26 -12.36
C LYS A 19 26.24 9.25 -12.46
N TYR A 20 25.02 9.71 -12.21
CA TYR A 20 23.83 8.86 -12.15
C TYR A 20 22.99 8.86 -13.44
N GLY A 21 23.41 9.61 -14.48
CA GLY A 21 22.72 9.66 -15.76
C GLY A 21 21.31 10.27 -15.70
N ILE A 22 21.07 11.20 -14.78
CA ILE A 22 19.78 11.87 -14.60
C ILE A 22 19.86 13.35 -15.01
N SER A 23 18.72 13.94 -15.37
CA SER A 23 18.62 15.38 -15.58
C SER A 23 18.57 16.13 -14.25
N ASP A 24 19.01 17.40 -14.26
CA ASP A 24 18.88 18.30 -13.11
C ASP A 24 17.42 18.44 -12.66
N SER A 25 16.47 18.50 -13.60
CA SER A 25 15.04 18.56 -13.31
C SER A 25 14.54 17.33 -12.52
N THR A 26 15.06 16.15 -12.83
CA THR A 26 14.74 14.91 -12.10
C THR A 26 15.28 14.96 -10.68
N TYR A 27 16.53 15.39 -10.52
CA TYR A 27 17.14 15.56 -9.20
C TYR A 27 16.34 16.54 -8.32
N TYR A 28 16.00 17.72 -8.85
CA TYR A 28 15.27 18.73 -8.08
C TYR A 28 13.86 18.28 -7.73
N LYS A 29 13.18 17.54 -8.61
CA LYS A 29 11.88 16.92 -8.30
C LYS A 29 12.01 15.95 -7.12
N TRP A 30 12.94 15.01 -7.19
CA TRP A 30 13.16 14.06 -6.09
C TRP A 30 13.60 14.75 -4.79
N ASN A 31 14.42 15.79 -4.88
CA ASN A 31 14.84 16.56 -3.71
C ASN A 31 13.65 17.27 -3.05
N LYS A 32 12.75 17.86 -3.85
CA LYS A 32 11.51 18.44 -3.33
C LYS A 32 10.66 17.38 -2.64
N ASP A 33 10.33 16.30 -3.35
CA ASP A 33 9.44 15.24 -2.84
C ASP A 33 10.00 14.61 -1.55
N PHE A 34 11.32 14.39 -1.51
CA PHE A 34 12.01 13.86 -0.33
C PHE A 34 11.93 14.79 0.88
N ILE A 35 12.16 16.10 0.70
CA ILE A 35 12.10 17.08 1.78
C ILE A 35 10.66 17.29 2.25
N GLU A 36 9.69 17.30 1.33
CA GLU A 36 8.27 17.43 1.64
C GLU A 36 7.77 16.24 2.47
N ALA A 37 8.08 15.01 2.04
CA ALA A 37 7.78 13.80 2.81
C ALA A 37 8.49 13.78 4.18
N GLY A 38 9.73 14.26 4.23
CA GLY A 38 10.49 14.39 5.49
C GLY A 38 9.85 15.37 6.47
N LYS A 39 9.40 16.53 5.97
CA LYS A 39 8.68 17.55 6.75
C LYS A 39 7.34 17.02 7.24
N ALA A 40 6.51 16.44 6.36
CA ALA A 40 5.23 15.87 6.75
C ALA A 40 5.36 14.87 7.92
N ARG A 41 6.37 14.00 7.87
CA ARG A 41 6.64 13.05 8.97
C ARG A 41 7.11 13.73 10.26
N LEU A 42 7.93 14.77 10.18
CA LEU A 42 8.44 15.50 11.35
C LEU A 42 7.38 16.39 11.99
N ASP A 43 6.53 17.00 11.17
CA ASP A 43 5.40 17.85 11.58
C ASP A 43 4.23 17.00 12.12
N GLY A 44 4.36 15.68 12.15
CA GLY A 44 3.33 14.77 12.65
C GLY A 44 2.15 14.60 11.70
N ASP A 45 2.24 15.16 10.49
CA ASP A 45 1.27 14.97 9.40
C ASP A 45 1.47 13.59 8.76
N THR A 46 1.24 12.57 9.58
CA THR A 46 1.04 11.21 9.10
C THR A 46 -0.28 11.19 8.36
N ILE A 47 -0.25 11.41 7.04
CA ILE A 47 -1.24 10.82 6.14
C ILE A 47 -1.06 9.32 6.32
N ARG A 48 -1.81 8.78 7.28
CA ARG A 48 -2.03 7.36 7.39
C ARG A 48 -2.88 7.00 6.18
N GLU A 49 -2.25 6.60 5.08
CA GLU A 49 -2.87 6.10 3.83
C GLU A 49 -3.59 4.75 4.03
N ALA A 50 -4.21 4.60 5.18
CA ALA A 50 -5.27 3.67 5.47
C ALA A 50 -6.05 4.38 6.57
N THR A 51 -7.03 5.19 6.18
CA THR A 51 -7.93 5.78 7.17
C THR A 51 -8.46 4.63 8.02
N ASN A 52 -8.50 4.81 9.35
CA ASN A 52 -8.95 3.75 10.26
C ASN A 52 -10.29 3.17 9.81
N ASP A 53 -11.10 4.02 9.19
CA ASP A 53 -12.42 3.76 8.65
C ASP A 53 -12.36 2.83 7.43
N GLU A 54 -11.50 3.06 6.43
CA GLU A 54 -11.32 2.11 5.32
C GLU A 54 -10.87 0.72 5.79
N VAL A 55 -9.94 0.66 6.75
CA VAL A 55 -9.50 -0.64 7.32
C VAL A 55 -10.63 -1.31 8.10
N LYS A 56 -11.47 -0.53 8.78
CA LYS A 56 -12.61 -1.02 9.55
C LYS A 56 -13.71 -1.51 8.62
N GLU A 57 -14.01 -0.77 7.55
CA GLU A 57 -14.96 -1.14 6.51
C GLU A 57 -14.50 -2.41 5.79
N LEU A 58 -13.25 -2.47 5.35
CA LEU A 58 -12.67 -3.66 4.72
C LEU A 58 -12.70 -4.87 5.65
N ARG A 59 -12.45 -4.71 6.96
CA ARG A 59 -12.59 -5.79 7.94
C ARG A 59 -14.03 -6.25 8.10
N GLN A 60 -14.99 -5.32 8.15
CA GLN A 60 -16.42 -5.64 8.24
C GLN A 60 -16.91 -6.36 6.97
N GLU A 61 -16.49 -5.90 5.80
CA GLU A 61 -16.81 -6.54 4.53
C GLU A 61 -16.21 -7.95 4.46
N ASN A 62 -14.97 -8.14 4.91
CA ASN A 62 -14.32 -9.45 4.97
C ASN A 62 -15.08 -10.43 5.89
N ILE A 63 -15.60 -9.95 7.03
CA ILE A 63 -16.43 -10.76 7.94
C ILE A 63 -17.73 -11.17 7.24
N ARG A 64 -18.46 -10.22 6.63
CA ARG A 64 -19.72 -10.50 5.91
C ARG A 64 -19.51 -11.50 4.76
N LEU A 65 -18.43 -11.34 4.00
CA LEU A 65 -18.09 -12.26 2.92
C LEU A 65 -17.81 -13.66 3.45
N LYS A 66 -17.08 -13.81 4.57
CA LYS A 66 -16.84 -15.12 5.20
C LYS A 66 -18.13 -15.76 5.72
N GLU A 67 -19.04 -15.01 6.32
CA GLU A 67 -20.34 -15.52 6.77
C GLU A 67 -21.22 -15.97 5.59
N THR A 68 -21.21 -15.21 4.49
CA THR A 68 -21.96 -15.56 3.28
C THR A 68 -21.39 -16.81 2.60
N LEU A 69 -20.06 -16.95 2.56
CA LEU A 69 -19.41 -18.18 2.08
C LEU A 69 -19.74 -19.36 2.98
N ALA A 70 -19.63 -19.23 4.31
CA ALA A 70 -19.94 -20.31 5.24
C ALA A 70 -21.41 -20.76 5.17
N SER A 71 -22.35 -19.83 4.97
CA SER A 71 -23.76 -20.16 4.79
C SER A 71 -24.06 -20.82 3.43
N SER A 72 -23.37 -20.40 2.38
CA SER A 72 -23.44 -21.04 1.05
C SER A 72 -22.82 -22.44 1.05
N ASP A 73 -21.67 -22.61 1.71
CA ASP A 73 -20.97 -23.89 1.86
C ASP A 73 -21.80 -24.88 2.69
N ALA A 74 -22.42 -24.44 3.79
CA ALA A 74 -23.32 -25.27 4.59
C ALA A 74 -24.60 -25.69 3.83
N GLY A 75 -25.08 -24.85 2.91
CA GLY A 75 -26.21 -25.19 2.03
C GLY A 75 -25.84 -26.24 0.97
N LYS A 76 -24.60 -26.17 0.46
CA LYS A 76 -24.07 -27.12 -0.51
C LYS A 76 -23.83 -28.50 0.11
N ASP A 77 -23.27 -28.54 1.32
CA ASP A 77 -23.01 -29.75 2.09
C ASP A 77 -24.32 -30.51 2.41
N ARG A 78 -25.37 -29.77 2.76
CA ARG A 78 -26.71 -30.32 3.01
C ARG A 78 -27.40 -30.83 1.74
N THR A 79 -27.17 -30.18 0.60
CA THR A 79 -27.72 -30.62 -0.70
C THR A 79 -27.01 -31.87 -1.21
N ILE A 80 -25.68 -31.95 -1.04
CA ILE A 80 -24.89 -33.14 -1.38
C ILE A 80 -25.35 -34.34 -0.54
N SER A 81 -25.54 -34.15 0.77
CA SER A 81 -26.07 -35.20 1.66
C SER A 81 -27.46 -35.71 1.25
N GLN A 82 -28.34 -34.82 0.78
CA GLN A 82 -29.69 -35.19 0.31
C GLN A 82 -29.68 -35.90 -1.05
N ILE A 83 -28.62 -35.75 -1.84
CA ILE A 83 -28.46 -36.47 -3.12
C ILE A 83 -27.92 -37.88 -2.86
N ASP A 84 -26.99 -38.04 -1.92
CA ASP A 84 -26.44 -39.35 -1.54
C ASP A 84 -27.53 -40.27 -0.93
N GLU A 85 -28.41 -39.74 -0.06
CA GLU A 85 -29.52 -40.52 0.55
C GLU A 85 -30.62 -40.92 -0.45
N LYS A 86 -30.69 -40.27 -1.61
CA LYS A 86 -31.71 -40.53 -2.64
C LYS A 86 -31.22 -41.46 -3.77
N CYS A 87 -29.94 -41.83 -3.73
CA CYS A 87 -29.27 -42.72 -4.68
C CYS A 87 -29.11 -44.17 -4.19
N ASP A 88 -29.51 -44.47 -2.94
CA ASP A 88 -29.71 -45.84 -2.42
C ASP A 88 -31.19 -46.29 -2.58
#